data_AF-A0A3D0RW41-F1
#
_entry.id   AF-A0A3D0RW41-F1
#
_cell.length_a   1.000
_cell.length_b   1.000
_cell.length_c   1.000
_cell.angle_alpha   90.00
_cell.angle_beta   90.00
_cell.angle_gamma   90.00
#
_symmetry.space_group_name_H-M   'P 1'
#
loop_
_entity.id
_entity.type
_entity.pdbx_description
1 polymer ?
#
loop_
_entity_poly.entity_id
_entity_poly.type
_entity_poly.pdbx_seq_one_letter_code
_entity_poly.pdbx_strand_id
1 'polypeptide(L)' 'MKSGQTLVIAPEGTRARDEKMAEGKPGVTYMAVKSGFPIVPVAIAGSEDRILISNLKKFRKTKIKLTGGKSFTLPPIPR' A
#
# COMPACT_ATOMS: atom_id res chain seq x y z
N MET A 1 -14.25 8.57 -7.04
CA MET A 1 -14.95 7.26 -7.03
C MET A 1 -16.44 7.54 -6.91
N LYS A 2 -17.18 7.57 -8.01
CA LYS A 2 -18.55 8.15 -8.02
C LYS A 2 -19.65 7.16 -7.60
N SER A 3 -19.32 5.91 -7.35
CA SER A 3 -20.25 4.80 -7.13
C SER A 3 -19.96 3.99 -5.85
N GLY A 4 -19.31 4.59 -4.84
CA GLY A 4 -18.96 3.90 -3.59
C GLY A 4 -17.84 2.85 -3.71
N GLN A 5 -17.13 2.84 -4.84
CA GLN A 5 -16.00 1.93 -5.07
C GLN A 5 -14.78 2.35 -4.24
N THR A 6 -13.90 1.38 -3.95
CA THR A 6 -12.61 1.59 -3.24
C THR A 6 -11.45 1.31 -4.18
N LEU A 7 -10.43 2.17 -4.16
CA LEU A 7 -9.25 2.06 -5.00
C LEU A 7 -8.05 1.76 -4.11
N VAL A 8 -7.36 0.67 -4.40
CA VAL A 8 -6.14 0.27 -3.70
C VAL A 8 -4.96 0.58 -4.61
N ILE A 9 -4.00 1.37 -4.10
CA ILE A 9 -2.79 1.74 -4.83
C ILE A 9 -1.59 1.47 -3.91
N ALA A 10 -0.60 0.76 -4.44
CA ALA A 10 0.74 0.70 -3.84
C ALA A 10 1.52 1.95 -4.29
N PRO A 11 1.85 2.88 -3.39
CA PRO A 11 2.49 4.13 -3.76
C PRO A 11 3.87 3.93 -4.40
N GLU A 12 4.57 2.84 -4.06
CA GLU A 12 5.84 2.50 -4.70
C GLU A 12 5.71 2.03 -6.17
N GLY A 13 4.55 1.51 -6.56
CA GLY A 13 4.26 1.01 -7.90
C GLY A 13 4.90 -0.34 -8.28
N THR A 14 5.75 -0.92 -7.43
CA THR A 14 6.36 -2.25 -7.63
C THR A 14 6.60 -2.93 -6.29
N ARG A 15 6.60 -4.27 -6.24
CA ARG A 15 6.96 -5.00 -5.00
C ARG A 15 8.37 -4.64 -4.53
N ALA A 16 8.52 -4.41 -3.23
CA ALA A 16 9.82 -4.22 -2.59
C ALA A 16 10.69 -5.47 -2.73
N ARG A 17 11.91 -5.32 -3.27
CA ARG A 17 12.89 -6.41 -3.41
C ARG A 17 13.80 -6.54 -2.18
N ASP A 18 13.96 -5.46 -1.43
CA ASP A 18 15.02 -5.33 -0.41
C ASP A 18 14.46 -5.36 1.02
N GLU A 19 13.26 -5.92 1.21
CA GLU A 19 12.52 -6.00 2.50
C GLU A 19 12.26 -4.64 3.18
N LYS A 20 12.52 -3.54 2.47
CA LYS A 20 12.25 -2.16 2.90
C LYS A 20 11.14 -1.56 2.05
N MET A 21 10.35 -0.67 2.64
CA MET A 21 9.41 0.14 1.87
C MET A 21 10.18 0.98 0.85
N ALA A 22 9.77 0.87 -0.40
CA ALA A 22 10.24 1.74 -1.46
C ALA A 22 9.57 3.12 -1.35
N GLU A 23 10.19 4.13 -1.96
CA GLU A 23 9.68 5.49 -1.96
C GLU A 23 8.33 5.58 -2.69
N GLY A 24 7.38 6.28 -2.09
CA GLY A 24 6.08 6.53 -2.68
C GLY A 24 6.17 7.55 -3.83
N LYS A 25 5.52 7.25 -4.95
CA LYS A 25 5.50 8.15 -6.11
C LYS A 25 4.45 9.26 -5.95
N PRO A 26 4.74 10.49 -6.37
CA PRO A 26 3.87 11.65 -6.14
C PRO A 26 2.53 11.57 -6.89
N GLY A 27 2.44 10.76 -7.94
CA GLY A 27 1.20 10.59 -8.71
C GLY A 27 0.02 10.11 -7.86
N VAL A 28 0.27 9.29 -6.84
CA VAL A 28 -0.78 8.80 -5.93
C VAL A 28 -1.33 9.94 -5.08
N THR A 29 -0.43 10.81 -4.58
CA THR A 29 -0.79 12.02 -3.84
C THR A 29 -1.63 12.96 -4.70
N TYR A 30 -1.25 13.17 -5.97
CA TYR A 30 -2.02 13.98 -6.91
C TYR A 30 -3.44 13.43 -7.13
N MET A 31 -3.56 12.12 -7.35
CA MET A 31 -4.87 11.46 -7.51
C MET A 31 -5.72 11.62 -6.26
N ALA A 32 -5.15 11.40 -5.08
CA ALA A 32 -5.87 11.51 -3.83
C ALA A 32 -6.40 12.94 -3.61
N VAL A 33 -5.55 13.96 -3.78
CA VAL A 33 -5.95 15.37 -3.65
C VAL A 33 -7.03 15.75 -4.66
N LYS A 34 -6.84 15.40 -5.94
CA LYS A 34 -7.82 15.71 -6.99
C LYS A 34 -9.17 15.04 -6.75
N SER A 35 -9.16 13.86 -6.13
CA SER A 35 -10.36 13.10 -5.87
C SER A 35 -11.13 13.57 -4.64
N GLY A 36 -10.46 14.17 -3.65
CA GLY A 36 -11.05 14.61 -2.38
C GLY A 36 -11.53 13.49 -1.47
N PHE A 37 -11.27 12.22 -1.81
CA PHE A 37 -11.70 11.07 -1.01
C PHE A 37 -10.76 10.81 0.17
N PRO A 38 -11.27 10.24 1.28
CA PRO A 38 -10.43 9.81 2.39
C PRO A 38 -9.44 8.71 1.98
N ILE A 39 -8.23 8.79 2.51
CA ILE A 39 -7.15 7.82 2.34
C ILE A 39 -7.08 6.97 3.60
N VAL A 40 -7.06 5.65 3.44
CA VAL A 40 -6.81 4.71 4.54
C VAL A 40 -5.42 4.08 4.32
N PRO A 41 -4.42 4.39 5.15
CA PRO A 41 -3.10 3.79 5.01
C PRO A 41 -3.14 2.33 5.48
N VAL A 42 -2.57 1.42 4.67
CA VAL A 42 -2.50 0.00 4.97
C VAL A 42 -1.07 -0.48 4.75
N ALA A 43 -0.49 -1.12 5.77
CA ALA A 43 0.80 -1.78 5.69
C ALA A 43 0.63 -3.30 5.64
N ILE A 44 1.38 -3.94 4.75
CA ILE A 44 1.42 -5.40 4.57
C ILE A 44 2.86 -5.86 4.83
N ALA A 45 3.03 -6.80 5.74
CA ALA A 45 4.34 -7.37 6.09
C ALA A 45 4.26 -8.91 6.12
N GLY A 46 5.38 -9.59 5.85
CA GLY A 46 5.44 -11.05 5.80
C GLY A 46 5.07 -11.63 4.43
N SER A 47 4.83 -10.79 3.42
CA SER A 47 4.55 -11.17 2.03
C SER A 47 5.77 -11.03 1.11
N GLU A 48 6.96 -10.91 1.69
CA GLU A 48 8.21 -10.75 0.94
C GLU A 48 8.56 -12.05 0.24
N ASP A 49 9.04 -11.96 -1.01
CA ASP A 49 9.30 -13.12 -1.87
C ASP A 49 10.25 -14.12 -1.18
N ARG A 50 11.25 -13.65 -0.43
CA ARG A 50 12.19 -14.49 0.32
C ARG A 50 11.49 -15.35 1.38
N ILE A 51 10.58 -14.75 2.15
CA ILE A 51 9.84 -15.43 3.22
C ILE A 51 8.85 -16.44 2.60
N LEU A 52 8.16 -16.04 1.53
CA LEU A 52 7.25 -16.90 0.79
C LEU A 52 7.97 -18.14 0.23
N ILE A 53 9.08 -17.95 -0.48
CA ILE A 53 9.85 -19.05 -1.08
C ILE A 53 10.43 -19.97 0.01
N SER A 54 11.00 -19.41 1.08
CA SER A 54 11.56 -20.18 2.20
C SER A 54 10.51 -21.06 2.90
N ASN A 55 9.33 -20.51 3.16
CA ASN A 55 8.24 -21.25 3.79
C ASN A 55 7.65 -22.31 2.85
N LEU A 56 7.49 -21.99 1.56
CA LEU A 56 6.98 -22.95 0.57
C LEU A 56 7.92 -24.16 0.42
N LYS A 57 9.25 -23.94 0.38
CA LYS A 57 10.25 -25.02 0.37
C LYS A 57 10.18 -25.93 1.59
N LYS A 58 9.65 -25.43 2.71
CA LYS A 58 9.47 -26.18 3.97
C LYS A 58 8.03 -26.67 4.17
N PHE A 59 7.15 -26.53 3.18
CA PHE A 59 5.70 -26.80 3.30
C PHE A 59 5.05 -26.11 4.51
N ARG A 60 5.54 -24.92 4.88
CA ARG A 60 5.04 -24.13 6.00
C ARG A 60 4.16 -22.99 5.50
N LYS A 61 3.11 -22.69 6.26
CA LYS A 61 2.23 -21.55 5.99
C LYS A 61 2.98 -20.23 6.29
N THR A 62 2.93 -19.28 5.36
CA THR A 62 3.46 -17.93 5.57
C THR A 62 2.50 -17.09 6.41
N LYS A 63 3.03 -16.43 7.43
CA LYS A 63 2.27 -15.48 8.25
C LYS A 63 2.34 -14.10 7.61
N ILE A 64 1.19 -13.58 7.20
CA ILE A 64 1.04 -12.22 6.65
C ILE A 64 0.40 -11.36 7.74
N LYS A 65 0.94 -10.17 7.98
CA LYS A 65 0.40 -9.18 8.91
C LYS A 65 -0.11 -7.98 8.14
N LEU A 66 -1.37 -7.62 8.37
CA LEU A 66 -2.01 -6.41 7.85
C LEU A 66 -2.17 -5.40 8.99
N THR A 67 -1.79 -4.15 8.76
CA THR A 67 -1.96 -3.06 9.73
C THR A 67 -2.64 -1.89 9.03
N GLY A 68 -3.85 -1.55 9.46
CA GLY A 68 -4.57 -0.37 9.00
C GLY A 68 -4.35 0.82 9.93
N GLY A 69 -4.08 1.99 9.37
CA GLY A 69 -4.00 3.25 10.12
C GLY A 69 -5.30 4.05 10.06
N LYS A 70 -5.28 5.22 10.70
CA LYS A 70 -6.43 6.14 10.70
C LYS A 70 -6.63 6.77 9.33
N SER A 71 -7.89 6.93 8.94
CA SER A 71 -8.27 7.62 7.72
C SER A 71 -7.89 9.10 7.79
N PHE A 72 -7.37 9.66 6.70
CA PHE A 72 -7.05 11.08 6.59
C PHE A 72 -7.30 11.60 5.17
N THR A 73 -7.45 12.91 5.04
CA THR A 73 -7.54 13.61 3.76
C THR A 73 -6.31 14.48 3.56
N LEU A 74 -5.94 14.70 2.30
CA LEU A 74 -4.84 15.61 1.97
C LEU A 74 -5.38 17.01 1.69
N PRO A 75 -4.63 18.07 2.08
CA PRO A 75 -5.01 19.43 1.74
C PRO A 75 -4.97 19.65 0.22
N PRO A 76 -5.77 20.59 -0.30
CA PRO A 76 -5.73 20.96 -1.71
C PRO A 76 -4.35 21.51 -2.08
N ILE A 77 -3.89 21.23 -3.29
CA ILE A 77 -2.62 21.77 -3.81
C ILE A 77 -2.79 23.31 -3.96
N PRO A 78 -1.93 24.13 -3.34
CA PRO A 78 -1.96 25.58 -3.53
C PRO A 78 -1.71 25.93 -5.00
N ARG A 79 -2.45 26.93 -5.51
CA ARG A 79 -2.30 27.44 -6.88
C ARG A 79 -1.06 28.30 -7.02
#